data_AF-A0A2I1DQH8-F1
#
_entry.id   AF-A0A2I1DQH8-F1
#
_cell.length_a   1.000
_cell.length_b   1.000
_cell.length_c   1.000
_cell.angle_alpha   90.00
_cell.angle_beta   90.00
_cell.angle_gamma   90.00
#
_symmetry.space_group_name_H-M   'P 1'
#
loop_
_entity.id
_entity.type
_entity.pdbx_description
1 polymer ?
#
loop_
_entity_poly.entity_id
_entity_poly.type
_entity_poly.pdbx_seq_one_letter_code
_entity_poly.pdbx_strand_id
1 'polypeptide(L)'
;MFLSACATIQTPAPPHKSPQIDLSALSRPDLLLALHHCGIANSLACTHIHLALANSYLNSSSLNKTTLDNADRELDLAAQNQKLALQTRSLRRVVRALLENQILLQQYKSRLQQSQLQTQTALKEAHTAETRLHQLESLLQHHAEKTLKTPDHRVP
;
A
#
# COMPACT_ATOMS: atom_id res chain seq x y z
N MET A 1 -78.68 0.60 31.54
CA MET A 1 -77.37 0.48 32.23
C MET A 1 -76.28 0.59 31.18
N PHE A 2 -75.62 1.75 31.08
CA PHE A 2 -74.51 1.97 30.16
C PHE A 2 -73.24 2.12 30.99
N LEU A 3 -72.33 1.15 30.91
CA LEU A 3 -71.01 1.20 31.52
C LEU A 3 -70.05 1.87 30.54
N SER A 4 -69.74 3.14 30.78
CA SER A 4 -68.74 3.89 30.02
C SER A 4 -67.43 3.92 30.80
N ALA A 5 -66.47 3.10 30.40
CA ALA A 5 -65.10 3.12 30.92
C ALA A 5 -64.29 4.17 30.14
N CYS A 6 -63.85 5.23 30.82
CA CYS A 6 -62.91 6.20 30.26
C CYS A 6 -61.49 5.63 30.38
N ALA A 7 -60.95 5.10 29.29
CA ALA A 7 -59.53 4.82 29.16
C ALA A 7 -58.80 6.16 28.97
N THR A 8 -57.94 6.51 29.93
CA THR A 8 -57.02 7.63 29.83
C THR A 8 -56.02 7.37 28.70
N ILE A 9 -56.13 8.16 27.63
CA ILE A 9 -55.15 8.19 26.55
C ILE A 9 -53.87 8.81 27.12
N GLN A 10 -52.90 7.94 27.46
CA GLN A 10 -51.56 8.34 27.80
C GLN A 10 -50.89 8.86 26.53
N THR A 11 -50.69 10.17 26.45
CA THR A 11 -49.92 10.80 25.38
C THR A 11 -48.51 10.21 25.34
N PRO A 12 -48.01 9.71 24.19
CA PRO A 12 -46.65 9.22 24.08
C PRO A 12 -45.69 10.39 24.34
N ALA A 13 -44.74 10.15 25.25
CA ALA A 13 -43.66 11.09 25.55
C ALA A 13 -42.93 11.49 24.25
N PRO A 14 -42.44 12.74 24.15
CA PRO A 14 -41.67 13.17 22.98
C PRO A 14 -40.47 12.24 22.79
N PRO A 15 -40.09 11.93 21.54
CA PRO A 15 -38.97 11.05 21.27
C PRO A 15 -37.71 11.65 21.90
N HIS A 16 -37.15 10.95 22.88
CA HIS A 16 -35.80 11.21 23.36
C HIS A 16 -34.89 11.23 22.12
N LYS A 17 -34.33 12.40 21.81
CA LYS A 17 -33.21 12.50 20.88
C LYS A 17 -32.09 11.64 21.48
N SER A 18 -31.89 10.44 20.95
CA SER A 18 -30.67 9.69 21.18
C SER A 18 -29.51 10.64 20.90
N PRO A 19 -28.50 10.74 21.79
CA PRO A 19 -27.35 11.58 21.54
C PRO A 19 -26.76 11.15 20.19
N GLN A 20 -26.81 12.04 19.20
CA GLN A 20 -26.10 11.85 17.94
C GLN A 20 -24.62 11.95 18.28
N ILE A 21 -24.01 10.81 18.60
CA ILE A 21 -22.58 10.72 18.80
C ILE A 21 -21.95 11.10 17.46
N ASP A 22 -21.20 12.19 17.43
CA ASP A 22 -20.43 12.57 16.26
C ASP A 22 -19.25 11.60 16.10
N LEU A 23 -19.49 10.54 15.32
CA LEU A 23 -18.49 9.51 15.03
C LEU A 23 -17.24 10.08 14.34
N SER A 24 -17.32 11.27 13.74
CA SER A 24 -16.18 11.90 13.07
C SER A 24 -15.19 12.55 14.05
N ALA A 25 -15.64 12.83 15.29
CA ALA A 25 -14.81 13.40 16.35
C ALA A 25 -14.17 12.34 17.27
N LEU A 26 -14.55 11.06 17.12
CA LEU A 26 -14.04 9.97 17.95
C LEU A 26 -12.61 9.60 17.59
N SER A 27 -11.82 9.26 18.60
CA SER A 27 -10.48 8.71 18.39
C SER A 27 -10.57 7.29 17.83
N ARG A 28 -9.52 6.84 17.12
CA ARG A 28 -9.47 5.47 16.56
C ARG A 28 -9.69 4.37 17.63
N PRO A 29 -9.09 4.44 18.84
CA PRO A 29 -9.39 3.51 19.91
C PRO A 29 -10.88 3.45 20.27
N ASP A 30 -11.56 4.58 20.35
CA ASP A 30 -12.99 4.64 20.68
C ASP A 30 -13.85 4.04 19.58
N LEU A 31 -13.48 4.27 18.31
CA LEU A 31 -14.13 3.64 17.16
C LEU A 31 -13.95 2.11 17.14
N LEU A 32 -12.78 1.61 17.53
CA LEU A 32 -12.52 0.16 17.65
C LEU A 32 -13.31 -0.45 18.82
N LEU A 33 -13.48 0.27 19.92
CA LEU A 33 -14.32 -0.15 21.04
C LEU A 33 -15.80 -0.19 20.65
N ALA A 34 -16.27 0.82 19.92
CA ALA A 34 -17.62 0.85 19.34
C ALA A 34 -17.81 -0.30 18.35
N LEU A 35 -16.78 -0.64 17.57
CA LEU A 35 -16.78 -1.77 16.67
C LEU A 35 -16.92 -3.11 17.40
N HIS A 36 -16.44 -3.27 18.63
CA HIS A 36 -16.59 -4.55 19.35
C HIS A 36 -18.06 -4.99 19.50
N HIS A 37 -18.98 -4.01 19.56
CA HIS A 37 -20.43 -4.24 19.64
C HIS A 37 -21.09 -4.38 18.26
N CYS A 38 -20.32 -4.16 17.19
CA CYS A 38 -20.70 -4.28 15.79
C CYS A 38 -19.95 -5.46 15.15
N GLY A 39 -20.63 -6.59 14.99
CA GLY A 39 -20.09 -7.71 14.23
C GLY A 39 -20.00 -7.40 12.73
N ILE A 40 -20.77 -8.11 11.92
CA ILE A 40 -21.00 -7.76 10.51
C ILE A 40 -21.85 -6.47 10.43
N ALA A 41 -21.66 -5.67 9.38
CA ALA A 41 -22.25 -4.34 9.19
C ALA A 41 -23.77 -4.35 8.90
N ASN A 42 -24.53 -5.08 9.71
CA ASN A 42 -25.95 -5.38 9.51
C ASN A 42 -26.86 -4.20 9.88
N SER A 43 -26.35 -3.26 10.68
CA SER A 43 -27.08 -2.08 11.13
C SER A 43 -26.48 -0.80 10.57
N LEU A 44 -27.32 0.22 10.36
CA LEU A 44 -26.89 1.54 9.89
C LEU A 44 -25.83 2.14 10.81
N ALA A 45 -25.96 1.98 12.13
CA ALA A 45 -24.98 2.45 13.11
C ALA A 45 -23.60 1.80 12.90
N CYS A 46 -23.55 0.48 12.72
CA CYS A 46 -22.30 -0.24 12.45
C CYS A 46 -21.67 0.21 11.13
N THR A 47 -22.47 0.43 10.08
CA THR A 47 -21.95 0.89 8.79
C THR A 47 -21.32 2.28 8.87
N HIS A 48 -21.83 3.16 9.74
CA HIS A 48 -21.22 4.46 10.01
C HIS A 48 -19.93 4.36 10.85
N ILE A 49 -19.84 3.40 11.78
CA ILE A 49 -18.61 3.12 12.52
C ILE A 49 -17.51 2.64 11.56
N HIS A 50 -17.82 1.72 10.65
CA HIS A 50 -16.87 1.28 9.61
C HIS A 50 -16.41 2.44 8.72
N LEU A 51 -17.31 3.33 8.30
CA LEU A 51 -16.94 4.52 7.53
C LEU A 51 -16.02 5.45 8.33
N ALA A 52 -16.30 5.67 9.62
CA ALA A 52 -15.46 6.48 10.49
C ALA A 52 -14.07 5.86 10.68
N LEU A 53 -13.98 4.54 10.85
CA LEU A 53 -12.71 3.80 10.92
C LEU A 53 -11.90 3.95 9.64
N ALA A 54 -12.53 3.75 8.48
CA ALA A 54 -11.90 3.97 7.19
C ALA A 54 -11.29 5.37 7.09
N ASN A 55 -12.06 6.42 7.41
CA ASN A 55 -11.57 7.79 7.40
C ASN A 55 -10.41 8.00 8.39
N SER A 56 -10.46 7.40 9.58
CA SER A 56 -9.36 7.45 10.55
C SER A 56 -8.07 6.78 10.05
N TYR A 57 -8.17 5.71 9.25
CA TYR A 57 -7.00 5.12 8.57
C TYR A 57 -6.46 6.03 7.46
N LEU A 58 -7.36 6.63 6.67
CA LEU A 58 -6.99 7.54 5.58
C LEU A 58 -6.42 8.88 6.06
N ASN A 59 -6.80 9.32 7.27
CA ASN A 59 -6.25 10.52 7.92
C ASN A 59 -5.00 10.24 8.76
N SER A 60 -4.47 9.01 8.72
CA SER A 60 -3.22 8.71 9.42
C SER A 60 -2.05 9.46 8.78
N SER A 61 -1.04 9.80 9.60
CA SER A 61 0.13 10.58 9.15
C SER A 61 0.96 9.90 8.05
N SER A 62 0.82 8.59 7.86
CA SER A 62 1.49 7.86 6.79
C SER A 62 0.55 6.85 6.14
N LEU A 63 0.28 7.04 4.85
CA LEU A 63 -0.49 6.11 4.03
C LEU A 63 0.42 4.99 3.51
N ASN A 64 0.65 3.99 4.36
CA ASN A 64 1.32 2.76 3.98
C ASN A 64 0.31 1.68 3.54
N LYS A 65 0.83 0.56 3.03
CA LYS A 65 -0.01 -0.55 2.53
C LYS A 65 -1.03 -1.01 3.56
N THR A 66 -0.58 -1.25 4.80
CA THR A 66 -1.45 -1.71 5.88
C THR A 66 -2.57 -0.72 6.19
N THR A 67 -2.30 0.58 6.22
CA THR A 67 -3.34 1.60 6.44
C THR A 67 -4.35 1.65 5.30
N LEU A 68 -3.91 1.48 4.06
CA LEU A 68 -4.78 1.45 2.89
C LEU A 68 -5.61 0.15 2.82
N ASP A 69 -5.00 -1.00 3.12
CA ASP A 69 -5.69 -2.30 3.19
C ASP A 69 -6.80 -2.27 4.25
N ASN A 70 -6.51 -1.70 5.43
CA ASN A 70 -7.51 -1.52 6.48
C ASN A 70 -8.61 -0.55 6.02
N ALA A 71 -8.25 0.59 5.41
CA ALA A 71 -9.25 1.53 4.90
C ALA A 71 -10.15 0.90 3.83
N ASP A 72 -9.61 0.15 2.88
CA ASP A 72 -10.38 -0.55 1.84
C ASP A 72 -11.35 -1.57 2.46
N ARG A 73 -10.88 -2.37 3.41
CA ARG A 73 -11.71 -3.33 4.15
C ARG A 73 -12.87 -2.65 4.87
N GLU A 74 -12.60 -1.59 5.62
CA GLU A 74 -13.64 -0.88 6.37
C GLU A 74 -14.63 -0.17 5.41
N LEU A 75 -14.16 0.36 4.27
CA LEU A 75 -15.06 0.92 3.25
C LEU A 75 -15.94 -0.14 2.58
N ASP A 76 -15.43 -1.33 2.34
CA ASP A 76 -16.21 -2.44 1.77
C ASP A 76 -17.25 -2.97 2.78
N LEU A 77 -16.93 -2.99 4.08
CA LEU A 77 -17.90 -3.28 5.14
C LEU A 77 -18.99 -2.19 5.23
N ALA A 78 -18.61 -0.92 5.19
CA ALA A 78 -19.58 0.19 5.17
C ALA A 78 -20.48 0.15 3.92
N ALA A 79 -19.94 -0.27 2.78
CA ALA A 79 -20.67 -0.38 1.51
C ALA A 79 -21.66 -1.55 1.45
N GLN A 80 -21.76 -2.39 2.48
CA GLN A 80 -22.88 -3.33 2.60
C GLN A 80 -24.22 -2.58 2.72
N ASN A 81 -24.21 -1.34 3.23
CA ASN A 81 -25.35 -0.44 3.14
C ASN A 81 -25.41 0.27 1.78
N GLN A 82 -26.51 0.11 1.03
CA GLN A 82 -26.63 0.64 -0.33
C GLN A 82 -26.47 2.17 -0.42
N LYS A 83 -26.96 2.93 0.57
CA LYS A 83 -26.82 4.40 0.58
C LYS A 83 -25.35 4.79 0.75
N LEU A 84 -24.65 4.17 1.71
CA LEU A 84 -23.23 4.41 1.90
C LEU A 84 -22.40 3.90 0.73
N ALA A 85 -22.77 2.78 0.10
CA ALA A 85 -22.09 2.25 -1.08
C ALA A 85 -22.05 3.28 -2.23
N LEU A 86 -23.15 4.00 -2.45
CA LEU A 86 -23.20 5.07 -3.45
C LEU A 86 -22.34 6.26 -3.04
N GLN A 87 -22.37 6.65 -1.77
CA GLN A 87 -21.61 7.78 -1.24
C GLN A 87 -20.09 7.53 -1.23
N THR A 88 -19.65 6.30 -0.92
CA THR A 88 -18.24 5.95 -0.78
C THR A 88 -17.62 5.39 -2.06
N ARG A 89 -18.40 5.26 -3.15
CA ARG A 89 -17.94 4.63 -4.40
C ARG A 89 -16.66 5.26 -4.96
N SER A 90 -16.58 6.59 -4.99
CA SER A 90 -15.40 7.31 -5.47
C SER A 90 -14.20 7.07 -4.56
N LEU A 91 -14.41 7.17 -3.25
CA LEU A 91 -13.36 6.95 -2.25
C LEU A 91 -12.77 5.54 -2.35
N ARG A 92 -13.61 4.52 -2.45
CA ARG A 92 -13.18 3.12 -2.66
C ARG A 92 -12.32 2.96 -3.91
N ARG A 93 -12.70 3.59 -5.03
CA ARG A 93 -11.88 3.57 -6.26
C ARG A 93 -10.50 4.19 -6.04
N VAL A 94 -10.45 5.32 -5.34
CA VAL A 94 -9.17 5.99 -5.03
C VAL A 94 -8.30 5.12 -4.14
N VAL A 95 -8.85 4.53 -3.08
CA VAL A 95 -8.10 3.64 -2.18
C VAL A 95 -7.54 2.43 -2.93
N ARG A 96 -8.34 1.78 -3.79
CA ARG A 96 -7.86 0.67 -4.62
C ARG A 96 -6.77 1.08 -5.61
N ALA A 97 -6.93 2.22 -6.26
CA ALA A 97 -5.88 2.75 -7.14
C ALA A 97 -4.57 3.06 -6.37
N LEU A 98 -4.67 3.56 -5.13
CA LEU A 98 -3.49 3.76 -4.27
C LEU A 98 -2.82 2.44 -3.91
N LEU A 99 -3.59 1.38 -3.61
CA LEU A 99 -3.06 0.04 -3.36
C LEU A 99 -2.35 -0.53 -4.59
N GLU A 100 -2.96 -0.43 -5.77
CA GLU A 100 -2.35 -0.84 -7.05
C GLU A 100 -1.03 -0.08 -7.30
N ASN A 101 -1.03 1.23 -7.09
CA ASN A 101 0.17 2.06 -7.24
C ASN A 101 1.29 1.67 -6.27
N GLN A 102 0.96 1.26 -5.04
CA GLN A 102 1.98 0.76 -4.11
C GLN A 102 2.59 -0.55 -4.57
N ILE A 103 1.79 -1.46 -5.15
CA ILE A 103 2.30 -2.70 -5.73
C ILE A 103 3.23 -2.39 -6.91
N LEU A 104 2.81 -1.50 -7.82
CA LEU A 104 3.63 -1.08 -8.95
C LEU A 104 4.93 -0.42 -8.49
N LEU A 105 4.88 0.46 -7.49
CA LEU A 105 6.09 1.10 -6.94
C LEU A 105 7.09 0.07 -6.41
N GLN A 106 6.63 -0.98 -5.73
CA GLN A 106 7.52 -2.05 -5.26
C GLN A 106 8.14 -2.84 -6.42
N GLN A 107 7.36 -3.14 -7.46
CA GLN A 107 7.86 -3.79 -8.67
C GLN A 107 8.89 -2.93 -9.42
N TYR A 108 8.67 -1.61 -9.51
CA TYR A 108 9.65 -0.72 -10.13
C TYR A 108 10.93 -0.61 -9.31
N LYS A 109 10.83 -0.55 -7.98
CA LYS A 109 12.00 -0.58 -7.09
C LYS A 109 12.84 -1.83 -7.26
N SER A 110 12.22 -3.02 -7.32
CA SER A 110 12.95 -4.27 -7.52
C SER A 110 13.61 -4.34 -8.89
N ARG A 111 12.92 -3.92 -9.96
CA ARG A 111 13.50 -3.83 -11.31
C ARG A 111 14.68 -2.87 -11.37
N LEU A 112 14.57 -1.71 -10.71
CA LEU A 112 15.66 -0.74 -10.64
C LEU A 112 16.89 -1.32 -9.92
N GLN A 113 16.69 -1.99 -8.79
CA GLN A 113 17.77 -2.66 -8.04
C GLN A 113 18.43 -3.75 -8.88
N GLN A 114 17.64 -4.56 -9.60
CA GLN A 114 18.16 -5.59 -10.49
C GLN A 114 18.99 -4.98 -11.64
N SER A 115 18.49 -3.91 -12.26
CA SER A 115 19.23 -3.21 -13.32
C SER A 115 20.54 -2.62 -12.80
N GLN A 116 20.53 -2.01 -11.61
CA GLN A 116 21.75 -1.47 -10.98
C GLN A 116 22.78 -2.57 -10.71
N LEU A 117 22.35 -3.74 -10.23
CA LEU A 117 23.22 -4.89 -10.03
C LEU A 117 23.83 -5.36 -11.35
N GLN A 118 23.02 -5.48 -12.41
CA GLN A 118 23.49 -5.88 -13.74
C GLN A 118 24.53 -4.90 -14.29
N THR A 119 24.29 -3.59 -14.16
CA THR A 119 25.24 -2.57 -14.59
C THR A 119 26.56 -2.66 -13.81
N GLN A 120 26.50 -2.85 -12.48
CA GLN A 120 27.71 -3.03 -11.68
C GLN A 120 28.50 -4.28 -12.06
N THR A 121 27.82 -5.39 -12.36
CA THR A 121 28.48 -6.62 -12.83
C THR A 121 29.14 -6.40 -14.19
N ALA A 122 28.43 -5.80 -15.15
CA ALA A 122 28.98 -5.51 -16.47
C ALA A 122 30.20 -4.57 -16.40
N LEU A 123 30.19 -3.56 -15.51
CA LEU A 123 31.34 -2.69 -15.29
C LEU A 123 32.55 -3.46 -14.74
N LYS A 124 32.34 -4.39 -13.81
CA LYS A 124 33.43 -5.24 -13.28
C LYS A 124 34.00 -6.17 -14.36
N GLU A 125 33.14 -6.74 -15.19
CA GLU A 125 33.57 -7.60 -16.30
C GLU A 125 34.33 -6.81 -17.35
N ALA A 126 33.87 -5.61 -17.72
CA ALA A 126 34.55 -4.71 -18.65
C ALA A 126 35.95 -4.34 -18.12
N HIS A 127 36.05 -3.97 -16.84
CA HIS A 127 37.33 -3.64 -16.23
C HIS A 127 38.29 -4.84 -16.17
N THR A 128 37.75 -6.04 -15.93
CA THR A 128 38.54 -7.28 -15.96
C THR A 128 39.04 -7.59 -17.37
N ALA A 129 38.21 -7.39 -18.39
CA ALA A 129 38.58 -7.58 -19.79
C ALA A 129 39.66 -6.58 -20.22
N GLU A 130 39.51 -5.31 -19.85
CA GLU A 130 40.51 -4.24 -20.10
C GLU A 130 41.87 -4.59 -19.46
N THR A 131 41.86 -5.04 -18.20
CA THR A 131 43.08 -5.49 -17.51
C THR A 131 43.76 -6.65 -18.25
N ARG A 132 42.98 -7.64 -18.71
CA ARG A 132 43.51 -8.78 -19.48
C ARG A 132 44.05 -8.33 -20.84
N LEU A 133 43.40 -7.38 -21.49
CA LEU A 133 43.81 -6.84 -22.78
C LEU A 133 45.16 -6.13 -22.64
N HIS A 134 45.33 -5.28 -21.62
CA HIS A 134 46.62 -4.66 -21.32
C HIS A 134 47.73 -5.65 -20.98
N GLN A 135 47.41 -6.74 -20.27
CA GLN A 135 48.38 -7.81 -20.01
C GLN A 135 48.81 -8.49 -21.31
N LEU A 136 47.87 -8.80 -22.21
CA LEU A 136 48.17 -9.38 -23.52
C LEU A 136 49.01 -8.44 -24.38
N GLU A 137 48.69 -7.15 -24.42
CA GLU A 137 49.48 -6.13 -25.12
C GLU A 137 50.93 -6.10 -24.61
N SER A 138 51.10 -6.11 -23.28
CA SER A 138 52.43 -6.10 -22.65
C SER A 138 53.24 -7.36 -22.97
N LEU A 139 52.59 -8.53 -22.95
CA LEU A 139 53.23 -9.80 -23.31
C LEU A 139 53.65 -9.83 -24.78
N LEU A 140 52.82 -9.31 -25.69
CA LEU A 140 53.13 -9.24 -27.12
C LEU A 140 54.31 -8.28 -27.39
N GLN A 141 54.34 -7.12 -26.74
CA GLN A 141 55.46 -6.18 -26.84
C GLN A 141 56.76 -6.82 -26.33
N HIS A 142 56.72 -7.44 -25.14
CA HIS A 142 57.89 -8.10 -24.58
C HIS A 142 58.40 -9.24 -25.48
N HIS A 143 57.49 -10.04 -26.05
CA HIS A 143 57.85 -11.09 -26.99
C HIS A 143 58.51 -10.52 -28.26
N ALA A 144 57.90 -9.49 -28.87
CA ALA A 144 58.44 -8.85 -30.07
C ALA A 144 59.85 -8.27 -29.84
N GLU A 145 60.07 -7.58 -28.72
CA GLU A 145 61.40 -7.09 -28.35
C GLU A 145 62.43 -8.22 -28.19
N LYS A 146 62.01 -9.32 -27.58
CA LYS A 146 62.90 -10.48 -27.38
C LYS A 146 63.28 -11.11 -28.71
N THR A 147 62.34 -11.27 -29.65
CA THR A 147 62.61 -11.82 -30.98
C THR A 147 63.54 -10.92 -31.79
N LEU A 148 63.39 -9.59 -31.72
CA LEU A 148 64.27 -8.62 -32.38
C LEU A 148 65.70 -8.61 -31.81
N LYS A 149 65.87 -8.87 -30.52
CA LYS A 149 67.18 -8.88 -29.83
C LYS A 149 67.94 -10.20 -30.00
N THR A 150 67.30 -11.25 -30.50
CA THR A 150 67.95 -12.48 -30.96
C THR A 150 68.12 -12.43 -32.47
N PRO A 151 69.23 -11.87 -33.01
CA PRO A 151 69.53 -12.05 -34.42
C PRO A 151 69.71 -13.55 -34.70
N ASP A 152 69.11 -14.04 -35.79
CA ASP A 152 69.32 -15.37 -36.32
C ASP A 152 70.82 -15.69 -36.41
N HIS A 153 71.35 -16.36 -35.40
CA HIS A 153 72.60 -17.10 -35.49
C HIS A 153 72.27 -18.49 -36.02
N ARG A 154 72.03 -18.57 -37.32
CA ARG A 154 72.35 -19.73 -38.17
C ARG A 154 71.93 -19.46 -39.61
N VAL A 155 72.92 -19.24 -40.47
CA VAL A 155 73.01 -19.96 -41.74
C VAL A 155 74.49 -20.41 -41.87
N PRO A 156 74.76 -21.68 -42.22
CA PRO A 156 76.08 -22.32 -42.21
C PRO A 156 77.15 -21.66 -43.08
#